data_AF-A0ABD1YVH2-F1
#
_entry.id   AF-A0ABD1YVH2-F1
#
_cell.length_a   1.000
_cell.length_b   1.000
_cell.length_c   1.000
_cell.angle_alpha   90.00
_cell.angle_beta   90.00
_cell.angle_gamma   90.00
#
_symmetry.space_group_name_H-M   'P 1'
#
loop_
_entity.id
_entity.type
_entity.pdbx_description
1 polymer ?
#
loop_
_entity_poly.entity_id
_entity_poly.type
_entity_poly.pdbx_seq_one_letter_code
_entity_poly.pdbx_strand_id
1 'polypeptide(L)'
;MIGLSTELTKVLAEELNLTDEDTILAVRVNDAWTAIHSQATADAILDDIATYNMVPPNRRDAAAGHRWIFHFKKSSDIDDCRDQVLANSPNAFSLSPAAFAAAVAHGAVGLPAIPMAFCAVIHKIGVREDDVQRYDFFYM
;
A
#
# COMPACT_ATOMS: atom_id res chain seq x y z
N MET A 1 -7.96 11.08 2.50
CA MET A 1 -7.11 11.36 3.67
C MET A 1 -7.10 10.14 4.57
N ILE A 2 -5.93 9.54 4.80
CA ILE A 2 -5.79 8.44 5.77
C ILE A 2 -6.07 9.05 7.15
N GLY A 3 -7.17 8.64 7.80
CA GLY A 3 -7.55 9.13 9.12
C GLY A 3 -6.62 8.59 10.20
N LEU A 4 -5.42 9.16 10.29
CA LEU A 4 -4.39 8.78 11.26
C LEU A 4 -4.71 9.39 12.63
N SER A 5 -4.35 8.66 13.69
CA SER A 5 -4.37 9.21 15.06
C SER A 5 -3.21 10.20 15.25
N THR A 6 -3.26 10.99 16.33
CA THR A 6 -2.17 11.91 16.71
C THR A 6 -0.83 11.18 16.88
N GLU A 7 -0.86 9.97 17.43
CA GLU A 7 0.33 9.14 17.62
C GLU A 7 0.91 8.66 16.29
N LEU A 8 0.07 8.11 15.40
CA LEU A 8 0.48 7.70 14.06
C LEU A 8 1.00 8.90 13.22
N THR A 9 0.45 10.09 13.45
CA THR A 9 0.91 11.32 12.80
C THR A 9 2.32 11.70 13.25
N LYS A 10 2.66 11.52 14.53
CA LYS A 10 4.01 11.78 15.05
C LYS A 10 5.01 10.80 14.47
N VAL A 11 4.66 9.52 14.47
CA VAL A 11 5.47 8.46 13.84
C VAL A 11 5.73 8.78 12.38
N LEU A 12 4.69 9.11 11.61
CA LEU A 12 4.86 9.48 10.20
C LEU A 12 5.78 10.69 10.04
N ALA A 13 5.67 11.70 10.90
CA ALA A 13 6.54 12.86 10.87
C ALA A 13 8.01 12.50 11.19
N GLU A 14 8.25 11.60 12.13
CA GLU A 14 9.59 11.09 12.44
C GLU A 14 10.17 10.30 11.26
N GLU A 15 9.40 9.39 10.65
CA GLU A 15 9.82 8.61 9.47
C GLU A 15 10.07 9.47 8.23
N LEU A 16 9.31 10.55 8.07
CA LEU A 16 9.57 11.53 7.01
C LEU A 16 10.92 12.25 7.19
N ASN A 17 11.37 12.43 8.44
CA ASN A 17 12.62 13.09 8.77
C ASN A 17 13.85 12.13 8.80
N LEU A 18 13.63 10.82 8.83
CA LEU A 18 14.70 9.80 8.79
C LEU A 18 15.23 9.63 7.34
N THR A 19 16.24 10.43 7.01
CA THR A 19 17.23 10.32 5.88
C THR A 19 16.71 10.18 4.43
N ASP A 20 17.65 10.44 3.50
CA ASP A 20 17.58 10.77 2.06
C ASP A 20 16.48 10.12 1.20
N GLU A 21 15.97 10.91 0.23
CA GLU A 21 15.27 10.59 -1.04
C GLU A 21 14.25 9.43 -1.11
N ASP A 22 13.92 8.79 0.02
CA ASP A 22 13.07 7.62 0.05
C ASP A 22 11.61 8.00 -0.19
N THR A 23 10.97 7.22 -1.05
CA THR A 23 9.52 7.23 -1.22
C THR A 23 8.90 6.31 -0.16
N ILE A 24 7.90 6.81 0.55
CA ILE A 24 7.19 6.07 1.59
C ILE A 24 5.86 5.57 1.03
N LEU A 25 5.56 4.28 1.26
CA LEU A 25 4.22 3.73 1.15
C LEU A 25 3.62 3.62 2.55
N ALA A 26 2.63 4.47 2.84
CA ALA A 26 1.83 4.38 4.06
C ALA A 26 0.55 3.61 3.77
N VAL A 27 0.23 2.63 4.62
CA VAL A 27 -0.89 1.71 4.43
C VAL A 27 -1.82 1.75 5.64
N ARG A 28 -3.12 1.82 5.42
CA ARG A 28 -4.14 1.62 6.46
C ARG A 28 -5.04 0.48 6.05
N VAL A 29 -4.92 -0.64 6.76
CA VAL A 29 -5.76 -1.82 6.57
C VAL A 29 -7.24 -1.47 6.68
N ASN A 30 -8.05 -2.06 5.82
CA ASN A 30 -9.50 -1.87 5.76
C ASN A 30 -10.20 -2.92 6.62
N ASP A 31 -10.80 -2.49 7.73
CA ASP A 31 -11.50 -3.38 8.66
C ASP A 31 -12.64 -4.18 8.01
N ALA A 32 -13.27 -3.63 6.97
CA ALA A 32 -14.31 -4.34 6.22
C ALA A 32 -13.73 -5.53 5.43
N TRP A 33 -12.49 -5.42 4.97
CA TRP A 33 -11.81 -6.51 4.27
C TRP A 33 -11.32 -7.57 5.26
N THR A 34 -10.75 -7.16 6.39
CA THR A 34 -10.29 -8.11 7.42
C THR A 34 -11.44 -8.84 8.11
N ALA A 35 -12.64 -8.25 8.17
CA ALA A 35 -13.84 -8.95 8.61
C ALA A 35 -14.19 -10.16 7.72
N ILE A 36 -13.77 -10.16 6.44
CA ILE A 36 -14.02 -11.24 5.47
C ILE A 36 -12.82 -12.20 5.40
N HIS A 37 -11.59 -11.66 5.41
CA HIS A 37 -10.37 -12.42 5.12
C HIS A 37 -9.44 -12.64 6.32
N SER A 38 -9.73 -12.07 7.49
CA SER A 38 -8.93 -12.05 8.72
C SER A 38 -7.74 -11.07 8.75
N GLN A 39 -7.39 -10.64 9.97
CA GLN A 39 -6.20 -9.83 10.22
C GLN A 39 -4.90 -10.60 9.90
N ALA A 40 -4.86 -11.91 10.16
CA ALA A 40 -3.65 -12.70 9.89
C ALA A 40 -3.31 -12.75 8.39
N THR A 41 -4.32 -12.78 7.52
CA THR A 41 -4.12 -12.69 6.07
C THR A 41 -3.67 -11.30 5.64
N ALA A 42 -4.23 -10.25 6.25
CA ALA A 42 -3.74 -8.89 6.02
C ALA A 42 -2.27 -8.73 6.43
N ASP A 43 -1.89 -9.27 7.59
CA ASP A 43 -0.51 -9.24 8.09
C ASP A 43 0.46 -9.98 7.17
N ALA A 44 0.07 -11.12 6.60
CA ALA A 44 0.89 -11.84 5.63
C ALA A 44 1.15 -11.02 4.36
N ILE A 45 0.13 -10.32 3.85
CA ILE A 45 0.29 -9.41 2.70
C ILE A 45 1.20 -8.22 3.06
N LEU A 46 1.07 -7.67 4.26
CA LEU A 46 1.97 -6.61 4.73
C LEU A 46 3.42 -7.11 4.88
N ASP A 47 3.61 -8.37 5.27
CA ASP A 47 4.93 -9.00 5.33
C ASP A 47 5.50 -9.26 3.92
N ASP A 48 4.67 -9.56 2.92
CA ASP A 48 5.09 -9.64 1.50
C ASP A 48 5.62 -8.27 1.02
N ILE A 49 4.92 -7.17 1.35
CA ILE A 49 5.39 -5.80 1.06
C ILE A 49 6.71 -5.54 1.80
N ALA A 50 6.78 -5.89 3.09
CA ALA A 50 7.95 -5.65 3.92
C ALA A 50 9.22 -6.35 3.42
N THR A 51 9.07 -7.52 2.78
CA THR A 51 10.17 -8.37 2.35
C THR A 51 10.48 -8.28 0.85
N TYR A 52 9.65 -7.56 0.08
CA TYR A 52 9.83 -7.38 -1.36
C TYR A 52 11.24 -6.86 -1.73
N ASN A 53 11.99 -7.66 -2.49
CA ASN A 53 13.39 -7.41 -2.90
C ASN A 53 14.35 -7.14 -1.72
N MET A 54 14.05 -7.63 -0.53
CA MET A 54 14.91 -7.53 0.65
C MET A 54 15.64 -8.86 0.92
N VAL A 55 16.90 -8.79 1.33
CA VAL A 55 17.65 -9.96 1.81
C VAL A 55 17.47 -10.08 3.32
N PRO A 56 17.03 -11.24 3.86
CA PRO A 56 16.90 -11.45 5.30
C PRO A 56 18.18 -11.10 6.07
N PRO A 57 18.10 -10.46 7.25
CA PRO A 57 16.89 -10.13 8.00
C PRO A 57 16.28 -8.75 7.65
N ASN A 58 16.71 -8.12 6.57
CA ASN A 58 16.27 -6.76 6.23
C ASN A 58 14.78 -6.76 5.82
N ARG A 59 14.09 -5.69 6.21
CA ARG A 59 12.70 -5.43 5.83
C ARG A 59 12.52 -3.93 5.57
N ARG A 60 11.49 -3.58 4.80
CA ARG A 60 11.15 -2.18 4.47
C ARG A 60 10.48 -1.42 5.62
N ASP A 61 10.02 -2.13 6.66
CA ASP A 61 9.39 -1.60 7.89
C ASP A 61 10.33 -1.69 9.11
N ALA A 62 11.57 -2.18 8.95
CA ALA A 62 12.46 -2.51 10.05
C ALA A 62 13.03 -1.30 10.81
N ALA A 63 13.13 -0.13 10.17
CA ALA A 63 13.61 1.08 10.85
C ALA A 63 12.58 1.63 11.86
N ALA A 64 11.30 1.44 11.55
CA ALA A 64 10.16 2.00 12.25
C ALA A 64 9.49 0.98 13.20
N GLY A 65 9.63 -0.32 12.94
CA GLY A 65 8.88 -1.38 13.65
C GLY A 65 7.36 -1.30 13.41
N HIS A 66 6.95 -0.52 12.41
CA HIS A 66 5.58 -0.14 12.14
C HIS A 66 5.10 -0.85 10.89
N ARG A 67 4.27 -1.88 11.06
CA ARG A 67 3.66 -2.70 9.98
C ARG A 67 2.57 -1.93 9.21
N TRP A 68 2.89 -0.71 8.79
CA TRP A 68 2.03 0.22 8.06
C TRP A 68 2.81 1.32 7.32
N ILE A 69 4.12 1.46 7.55
CA ILE A 69 5.02 2.35 6.79
C ILE A 69 6.10 1.49 6.14
N PHE A 70 6.30 1.67 4.83
CA PHE A 70 7.32 0.95 4.07
C PHE A 70 8.18 1.91 3.27
N HIS A 71 9.50 1.76 3.38
CA HIS A 71 10.47 2.62 2.71
C HIS A 71 10.89 2.00 1.36
N PHE A 72 10.86 2.82 0.32
CA PHE A 72 11.30 2.48 -1.02
C PHE A 72 12.29 3.51 -1.51
N LYS A 73 13.37 3.06 -2.15
CA LYS A 73 14.39 3.94 -2.72
C LYS A 73 13.90 4.69 -3.96
N LYS A 74 12.90 4.13 -4.65
CA LYS A 74 12.35 4.64 -5.90
C LYS A 74 10.86 4.39 -5.96
N SER A 75 10.16 5.27 -6.67
CA SER A 75 8.74 5.14 -7.00
C SER A 75 8.45 3.86 -7.79
N SER A 76 9.27 3.53 -8.80
CA SER A 76 9.11 2.31 -9.62
C SER A 76 9.09 1.01 -8.81
N ASP A 77 9.86 0.95 -7.71
CA ASP A 77 9.89 -0.25 -6.85
C ASP A 77 8.54 -0.51 -6.17
N ILE A 78 7.71 0.54 -5.99
CA ILE A 78 6.35 0.39 -5.45
C ILE A 78 5.43 -0.24 -6.49
N ASP A 79 5.57 0.11 -7.77
CA ASP A 79 4.78 -0.48 -8.85
C ASP A 79 5.16 -1.96 -9.04
N ASP A 80 6.45 -2.29 -9.03
CA ASP A 80 6.90 -3.69 -9.13
C ASP A 80 6.46 -4.51 -7.89
N CYS A 81 6.50 -3.90 -6.70
CA CYS A 81 5.97 -4.50 -5.47
C CYS A 81 4.46 -4.75 -5.58
N ARG A 82 3.70 -3.75 -6.05
CA ARG A 82 2.25 -3.84 -6.26
C ARG A 82 1.90 -5.00 -7.18
N ASP A 83 2.60 -5.13 -8.31
CA ASP A 83 2.32 -6.17 -9.29
C ASP A 83 2.68 -7.57 -8.75
N GLN A 84 3.73 -7.70 -7.93
CA GLN A 84 4.05 -8.95 -7.23
C GLN A 84 2.97 -9.31 -6.17
N VAL A 85 2.52 -8.33 -5.36
CA VAL A 85 1.47 -8.57 -4.37
C VAL A 85 0.15 -8.92 -5.06
N LEU A 86 -0.16 -8.29 -6.20
CA LEU A 86 -1.32 -8.63 -7.02
C LEU A 86 -1.25 -10.07 -7.55
N ALA A 87 -0.08 -10.51 -8.01
CA ALA A 87 0.11 -11.87 -8.48
C ALA A 87 -0.04 -12.90 -7.34
N ASN A 88 0.43 -12.58 -6.13
CA ASN A 88 0.39 -13.47 -4.97
C ASN A 88 -0.99 -13.49 -4.27
N SER A 89 -1.62 -12.32 -4.16
CA SER A 89 -2.83 -12.08 -3.37
C SER A 89 -3.83 -11.22 -4.14
N PRO A 90 -4.41 -11.72 -5.25
CA PRO A 90 -5.32 -10.93 -6.08
C PRO A 90 -6.59 -10.49 -5.35
N ASN A 91 -7.01 -11.23 -4.33
CA ASN A 91 -8.15 -10.90 -3.47
C ASN A 91 -7.91 -9.65 -2.58
N ALA A 92 -6.67 -9.17 -2.47
CA ALA A 92 -6.35 -7.94 -1.74
C ALA A 92 -6.72 -6.67 -2.53
N PHE A 93 -6.97 -6.80 -3.84
CA PHE A 93 -7.19 -5.67 -4.74
C PHE A 93 -8.67 -5.53 -5.07
N SER A 94 -9.12 -4.28 -5.17
CA SER A 94 -10.45 -3.90 -5.62
C SER A 94 -10.38 -3.25 -6.99
N LEU A 95 -11.48 -3.25 -7.74
CA LEU A 95 -11.59 -2.32 -8.86
C LEU A 95 -11.59 -0.88 -8.35
N SER A 96 -10.99 0.04 -9.11
CA SER A 96 -11.15 1.48 -8.84
C SER A 96 -12.65 1.86 -8.79
N PRO A 97 -13.06 2.89 -8.03
CA PRO A 97 -14.47 3.26 -7.92
C PRO A 97 -15.17 3.51 -9.27
N ALA A 98 -14.44 4.11 -10.23
CA ALA A 98 -14.94 4.35 -11.58
C ALA A 98 -15.11 3.04 -12.38
N ALA A 99 -14.13 2.13 -12.32
CA ALA A 99 -14.21 0.83 -12.98
C ALA A 99 -15.31 -0.05 -12.37
N PHE A 100 -15.45 -0.02 -11.05
CA PHE A 100 -16.53 -0.71 -10.34
C PHE A 100 -17.90 -0.18 -10.78
N ALA A 101 -18.09 1.14 -10.80
CA ALA A 101 -19.35 1.76 -11.23
C ALA A 101 -19.69 1.42 -12.69
N ALA A 102 -18.71 1.44 -13.58
CA ALA A 102 -18.88 1.04 -14.98
C ALA A 102 -19.27 -0.44 -15.10
N ALA A 103 -18.58 -1.34 -14.40
CA ALA A 103 -18.85 -2.76 -14.46
C ALA A 103 -20.24 -3.12 -13.88
N VAL A 104 -20.66 -2.47 -12.79
CA VAL A 104 -22.01 -2.60 -12.23
C VAL A 104 -23.06 -2.08 -13.23
N ALA A 105 -22.82 -0.94 -13.89
CA ALA A 105 -23.71 -0.43 -14.92
C ALA A 105 -23.87 -1.40 -16.11
N HIS A 106 -22.87 -2.25 -16.36
CA HIS A 106 -22.89 -3.31 -17.37
C HIS A 106 -23.33 -4.69 -16.84
N GLY A 107 -23.84 -4.76 -15.60
CA GLY A 107 -24.45 -5.98 -15.04
C GLY A 107 -23.46 -7.00 -14.48
N ALA A 108 -22.20 -6.63 -14.23
CA ALA A 108 -21.25 -7.52 -13.56
C ALA A 108 -21.63 -7.73 -12.09
N VAL A 109 -21.56 -8.98 -11.62
CA VAL A 109 -21.92 -9.39 -10.26
C VAL A 109 -20.72 -10.08 -9.61
N GLY A 110 -20.48 -9.84 -8.32
CA GLY A 110 -19.41 -10.51 -7.56
C GLY A 110 -18.01 -9.91 -7.75
N LEU A 111 -17.92 -8.67 -8.22
CA LEU A 111 -16.64 -7.97 -8.35
C LEU A 111 -16.03 -7.64 -6.97
N PRO A 112 -14.71 -7.71 -6.81
CA PRO A 112 -14.04 -7.26 -5.60
C PRO A 112 -14.25 -5.75 -5.44
N ALA A 113 -15.06 -5.39 -4.46
CA ALA A 113 -15.49 -4.02 -4.18
C ALA A 113 -14.73 -3.38 -3.00
N ILE A 114 -14.08 -4.21 -2.19
CA ILE A 114 -13.47 -3.82 -0.93
C ILE A 114 -11.97 -4.07 -1.06
N PRO A 115 -11.12 -3.03 -1.14
CA PRO A 115 -9.68 -3.22 -1.14
C PRO A 115 -9.19 -3.63 0.25
N MET A 116 -8.07 -4.35 0.31
CA MET A 116 -7.44 -4.76 1.56
C MET A 116 -7.01 -3.57 2.41
N ALA A 117 -6.54 -2.50 1.78
CA ALA A 117 -6.13 -1.29 2.49
C ALA A 117 -6.29 -0.03 1.64
N PHE A 118 -6.21 1.11 2.33
CA PHE A 118 -6.05 2.43 1.74
C PHE A 118 -4.58 2.83 1.84
N CYS A 119 -4.03 3.38 0.76
CA CYS A 119 -2.61 3.73 0.70
C CYS A 119 -2.40 5.21 0.40
N ALA A 120 -1.24 5.69 0.81
CA ALA A 120 -0.68 6.96 0.34
C ALA A 120 0.78 6.73 -0.01
N VAL A 121 1.16 7.14 -1.22
CA VAL A 121 2.56 7.23 -1.62
C VAL A 121 3.04 8.64 -1.33
N ILE A 122 4.12 8.76 -0.57
CA ILE A 122 4.64 10.04 -0.09
C ILE A 122 6.07 10.18 -0.59
N HIS A 123 6.31 11.20 -1.41
CA HIS A 123 7.63 11.55 -1.92
C HIS A 123 8.26 12.62 -1.02
N LYS A 124 9.46 12.37 -0.50
CA LYS A 124 10.18 13.32 0.36
C LYS A 124 10.83 14.49 -0.40
N ILE A 125 11.05 14.34 -1.70
CA ILE A 125 11.51 15.39 -2.62
C ILE A 125 10.51 15.56 -3.77
N GLY A 126 10.54 16.73 -4.42
CA GLY A 126 9.64 17.07 -5.51
C GLY A 126 9.68 16.00 -6.61
N VAL A 127 8.51 15.43 -6.90
CA VAL A 127 8.26 14.48 -7.99
C VAL A 127 8.76 15.11 -9.29
N ARG A 128 9.67 14.44 -9.99
CA ARG A 128 10.09 14.90 -11.33
C ARG A 128 9.08 14.39 -12.36
N GLU A 129 8.89 15.10 -13.47
CA GLU A 129 7.88 14.74 -14.50
C GLU A 129 8.10 13.34 -15.12
N ASP A 130 9.28 12.75 -14.96
CA ASP A 130 9.63 11.39 -15.38
C ASP A 130 9.27 10.30 -14.35
N ASP A 131 8.88 10.66 -13.13
CA ASP A 131 8.34 9.76 -12.10
C ASP A 131 6.86 9.44 -12.37
N VAL A 132 6.57 8.70 -13.44
CA VAL A 132 5.21 8.23 -13.73
C VAL A 132 4.89 7.06 -12.81
N GLN A 133 4.03 7.27 -11.80
CA GLN A 133 3.66 6.25 -10.83
C GLN A 133 2.15 6.04 -10.74
N ARG A 134 1.72 4.81 -10.41
CA ARG A 134 0.30 4.54 -10.12
C ARG A 134 0.00 4.98 -8.68
N TYR A 135 -0.89 5.96 -8.53
CA TYR A 135 -1.25 6.53 -7.22
C TYR A 135 -2.05 5.57 -6.32
N ASP A 136 -2.60 4.49 -6.88
CA ASP A 136 -3.52 3.58 -6.19
C ASP A 136 -2.95 2.15 -6.08
N PHE A 137 -2.39 1.81 -4.91
CA PHE A 137 -1.75 0.50 -4.69
C PHE A 137 -2.77 -0.65 -4.77
N PHE A 138 -3.81 -0.67 -3.92
CA PHE A 138 -4.80 -1.76 -3.85
C PHE A 138 -5.99 -1.61 -4.82
N TYR A 139 -5.90 -0.73 -5.83
CA TYR A 139 -6.91 -0.64 -6.87
C TYR A 139 -6.38 -1.07 -8.23
N MET A 140 -7.25 -1.71 -9.02
CA MET A 140 -7.03 -2.12 -10.40
C MET A 140 -7.77 -1.23 -11.38
#